data_AF-A0A0D2RW09-F1
#
_entry.id   AF-A0A0D2RW09-F1
#
_cell.length_a   1.000
_cell.length_b   1.000
_cell.length_c   1.000
_cell.angle_alpha   90.00
_cell.angle_beta   90.00
_cell.angle_gamma   90.00
#
_symmetry.space_group_name_H-M   'P 1'
#
loop_
_entity.id
_entity.type
_entity.pdbx_description
1 polymer ?
#
loop_
_entity_poly.entity_id
_entity_poly.type
_entity_poly.pdbx_seq_one_letter_code
_entity_poly.pdbx_strand_id
1 'polypeptide(L)'
;MSKVNKPPLSLSRLIEFMKGKEDKIAVVVGTVTDDIRVYEVPALKVTALRFTETARARIDKAGGECLTFDQLALRAPLGQNTVLLRGPKNAREAVKHFGPAPGVPHSHTKPYVRSKGRKFERARGRRNSKGFRV
;
A
#
# COMPACT_ATOMS: atom_id res chain seq x y z
N MET A 1 16.33 3.82 2.22
CA MET A 1 15.08 4.54 1.87
C MET A 1 14.43 5.16 3.10
N SER A 2 13.93 6.40 2.98
CA SER A 2 13.17 7.08 4.06
C SER A 2 11.83 6.38 4.34
N LYS A 3 11.21 6.65 5.49
CA LYS A 3 9.93 6.04 5.91
C LYS A 3 8.82 6.20 4.86
N VAL A 4 8.76 7.35 4.20
CA VAL A 4 7.79 7.66 3.13
C VAL A 4 7.97 6.75 1.92
N ASN A 5 9.22 6.37 1.61
CA ASN A 5 9.54 5.51 0.46
C ASN A 5 9.50 4.02 0.79
N LYS A 6 9.17 3.65 2.04
CA LYS A 6 8.93 2.27 2.48
C LYS A 6 7.45 2.11 2.89
N PRO A 7 6.49 2.29 1.96
CA PRO A 7 5.08 2.17 2.28
C PRO A 7 4.76 0.74 2.73
N PRO A 8 3.81 0.55 3.66
CA PRO A 8 3.36 -0.77 4.04
C PRO A 8 2.67 -1.48 2.86
N LEU A 9 2.74 -2.81 2.85
CA LEU A 9 2.04 -3.67 1.90
C LEU A 9 1.03 -4.54 2.66
N SER A 10 -0.22 -4.57 2.22
CA SER A 10 -1.27 -5.41 2.82
C SER A 10 -1.16 -6.86 2.35
N LEU A 11 -1.60 -7.80 3.19
CA LEU A 11 -1.69 -9.22 2.82
C LEU A 11 -2.53 -9.45 1.56
N SER A 12 -3.67 -8.76 1.42
CA SER A 12 -4.54 -8.84 0.23
C SER A 12 -3.79 -8.61 -1.08
N ARG A 13 -2.98 -7.54 -1.13
CA ARG A 13 -2.20 -7.19 -2.33
C ARG A 13 -1.04 -8.14 -2.54
N LEU A 14 -0.45 -8.63 -1.46
CA LEU A 14 0.63 -9.60 -1.54
C LEU A 14 0.13 -10.90 -2.18
N ILE A 15 -1.04 -11.40 -1.75
CA ILE A 15 -1.70 -12.58 -2.34
C ILE A 15 -1.96 -12.36 -3.82
N GLU A 16 -2.51 -11.20 -4.19
CA GLU A 16 -2.79 -10.87 -5.59
C GLU A 16 -1.52 -10.86 -6.45
N PHE A 17 -0.43 -10.26 -5.97
CA PHE A 17 0.84 -10.21 -6.71
C PHE A 17 1.58 -11.55 -6.79
N MET A 18 1.33 -12.44 -5.83
CA MET A 18 1.94 -13.77 -5.76
C MET A 18 1.12 -14.86 -6.45
N LYS A 19 -0.08 -14.53 -6.93
CA LYS A 19 -0.90 -15.47 -7.71
C LYS A 19 -0.14 -15.98 -8.94
N GLY A 20 -0.01 -17.31 -9.05
CA GLY A 20 0.75 -17.97 -10.12
C GLY A 20 2.29 -17.92 -9.94
N LYS A 21 2.78 -17.48 -8.77
CA LYS A 21 4.21 -17.42 -8.42
C LYS A 21 4.45 -17.99 -7.01
N GLU A 22 3.70 -19.02 -6.66
CA GLU A 22 3.62 -19.57 -5.31
C GLU A 22 4.94 -20.21 -4.85
N ASP A 23 5.74 -20.70 -5.78
CA ASP A 23 7.06 -21.29 -5.49
C ASP A 23 8.14 -20.25 -5.14
N LYS A 24 7.88 -18.97 -5.43
CA LYS A 24 8.86 -17.89 -5.27
C LYS A 24 8.73 -17.19 -3.92
N ILE A 25 9.82 -16.58 -3.47
CA ILE A 25 9.83 -15.80 -2.22
C ILE A 25 9.40 -14.36 -2.53
N ALA A 26 8.35 -13.88 -1.87
CA ALA A 26 7.92 -12.49 -1.95
C ALA A 26 8.85 -11.60 -1.10
N VAL A 27 9.51 -10.61 -1.72
CA VAL A 27 10.45 -9.74 -1.01
C VAL A 27 9.91 -8.32 -0.95
N VAL A 28 9.67 -7.82 0.26
CA VAL A 28 9.11 -6.49 0.53
C VAL A 28 10.07 -5.65 1.34
N VAL A 29 10.60 -4.58 0.75
CA VAL A 29 11.44 -3.61 1.48
C VAL A 29 10.55 -2.61 2.24
N GLY A 30 9.81 -3.11 3.24
CA GLY A 30 8.81 -2.37 3.99
C GLY A 30 8.17 -3.18 5.09
N THR A 31 7.02 -2.70 5.59
CA THR A 31 6.21 -3.41 6.59
C THR A 31 5.08 -4.17 5.90
N VAL A 32 4.90 -5.44 6.27
CA VAL A 32 3.72 -6.21 5.86
C VAL A 32 2.66 -6.08 6.94
N THR A 33 1.46 -5.65 6.55
CA THR A 33 0.32 -5.41 7.44
C THR A 33 -0.81 -6.39 7.14
N ASP A 34 -1.51 -6.80 8.19
CA ASP A 34 -2.70 -7.65 8.06
C ASP A 34 -3.84 -6.93 7.32
N ASP A 35 -4.73 -7.72 6.72
CA ASP A 35 -5.96 -7.26 6.10
C ASP A 35 -7.12 -8.15 6.54
N ILE A 36 -7.94 -7.62 7.46
CA ILE A 36 -9.08 -8.31 8.08
C ILE A 36 -10.13 -8.69 7.02
N ARG A 37 -10.15 -8.01 5.87
CA ARG A 37 -11.09 -8.28 4.77
C ARG A 37 -10.76 -9.55 4.00
N VAL A 38 -9.53 -10.05 4.12
CA VAL A 38 -9.13 -11.33 3.53
C VAL A 38 -9.58 -12.42 4.49
N TYR A 39 -10.28 -13.43 4.00
CA TYR A 39 -10.70 -14.57 4.83
C TYR A 39 -9.58 -15.62 4.90
N GLU A 40 -9.15 -16.11 3.75
CA GLU A 40 -8.13 -17.15 3.63
C GLU A 40 -6.80 -16.58 3.14
N VAL A 41 -5.73 -16.95 3.82
CA VAL A 41 -4.35 -16.60 3.43
C VAL A 41 -3.71 -17.88 2.89
N PRO A 42 -3.20 -17.90 1.65
CA PRO A 42 -2.47 -19.05 1.13
C PRO A 42 -1.10 -19.18 1.82
N ALA A 43 -0.50 -20.37 1.74
CA ALA A 43 0.85 -20.60 2.21
C ALA A 43 1.85 -19.77 1.38
N LEU A 44 2.42 -18.74 1.99
CA LEU A 44 3.28 -17.76 1.32
C LEU A 44 4.64 -17.69 2.01
N LYS A 45 5.72 -17.66 1.22
CA LYS A 45 7.07 -17.35 1.70
C LYS A 45 7.31 -15.86 1.52
N VAL A 46 7.37 -15.11 2.62
CA VAL A 46 7.45 -13.64 2.59
C VAL A 46 8.67 -13.18 3.36
N THR A 47 9.53 -12.41 2.72
CA THR A 47 10.59 -11.64 3.36
C THR A 47 10.18 -10.18 3.50
N ALA A 48 10.28 -9.62 4.71
CA ALA A 48 10.03 -8.19 4.93
C ALA A 48 10.94 -7.59 6.00
N LEU A 49 10.99 -6.25 6.07
CA LEU A 49 11.72 -5.55 7.14
C LEU A 49 11.00 -5.66 8.47
N ARG A 50 9.66 -5.64 8.45
CA ARG A 50 8.80 -5.77 9.63
C ARG A 50 7.50 -6.47 9.25
N PHE A 51 6.98 -7.26 10.16
CA PHE A 51 5.63 -7.83 10.11
C PHE A 51 4.84 -7.28 11.29
N THR A 52 3.57 -6.94 11.08
CA THR A 52 2.64 -6.81 12.20
C THR A 52 2.38 -8.19 12.80
N GLU A 53 2.21 -8.28 14.11
CA GLU A 53 2.02 -9.56 14.82
C GLU A 53 0.84 -10.36 14.26
N THR A 54 -0.27 -9.69 13.97
CA THR A 54 -1.46 -10.31 13.37
C THR A 54 -1.18 -10.88 11.98
N ALA A 55 -0.41 -10.17 11.15
CA ALA A 55 -0.04 -10.67 9.82
C ALA A 55 0.88 -11.90 9.91
N ARG A 56 1.87 -11.87 10.81
CA ARG A 56 2.77 -12.99 11.05
C ARG A 56 1.98 -14.22 11.47
N ALA A 57 1.13 -14.10 12.49
CA ALA A 57 0.32 -15.20 12.99
C ALA A 57 -0.57 -15.82 11.91
N ARG A 58 -1.12 -15.01 10.99
CA ARG A 58 -1.94 -15.50 9.89
C ARG A 58 -1.13 -16.22 8.80
N ILE A 59 0.04 -15.72 8.45
CA ILE A 59 0.94 -16.38 7.50
C ILE A 59 1.41 -17.72 8.08
N ASP A 60 1.83 -17.74 9.34
CA ASP A 60 2.34 -18.95 10.00
C ASP A 60 1.22 -19.99 10.16
N LYS A 61 -0.01 -19.56 10.53
CA LYS A 61 -1.19 -20.44 10.59
C LYS A 61 -1.58 -21.04 9.23
N ALA A 62 -1.33 -20.32 8.14
CA ALA A 62 -1.54 -20.81 6.79
C ALA A 62 -0.45 -21.78 6.31
N GLY A 63 0.57 -22.09 7.14
CA GLY A 63 1.73 -22.87 6.73
C GLY A 63 2.71 -22.11 5.83
N GLY A 64 2.59 -20.78 5.80
CA GLY A 64 3.56 -19.90 5.17
C GLY A 64 4.78 -19.65 6.05
N GLU A 65 5.71 -18.83 5.56
CA GLU A 65 6.97 -18.55 6.23
C GLU A 65 7.28 -17.05 6.21
N CYS A 66 7.47 -16.48 7.41
CA CYS A 66 7.91 -15.11 7.59
C CYS A 66 9.44 -15.04 7.75
N LEU A 67 10.12 -14.51 6.74
CA LEU A 67 11.58 -14.40 6.68
C LEU A 67 12.08 -12.98 6.96
N THR A 68 13.27 -12.89 7.56
CA THR A 68 14.06 -11.66 7.65
C THR A 68 15.02 -11.54 6.47
N PHE A 69 15.60 -10.36 6.26
CA PHE A 69 16.50 -10.12 5.12
C PHE A 69 17.84 -10.85 5.25
N ASP A 70 18.33 -11.07 6.47
CA ASP A 70 19.50 -11.91 6.74
C ASP A 70 19.24 -13.38 6.38
N GLN A 71 18.08 -13.92 6.75
CA GLN A 71 17.66 -15.27 6.35
C GLN A 71 17.51 -15.40 4.82
N LEU A 72 16.97 -14.37 4.16
CA LEU A 72 16.88 -14.34 2.70
C LEU A 72 18.28 -14.36 2.06
N ALA A 73 19.22 -13.57 2.58
CA ALA A 73 20.57 -13.49 2.04
C ALA A 73 21.31 -14.84 2.15
N LEU A 74 21.07 -15.62 3.21
CA LEU A 74 21.62 -16.97 3.36
C LEU A 74 21.00 -17.97 2.37
N ARG A 75 19.69 -17.86 2.08
CA ARG A 75 18.98 -18.79 1.19
C ARG A 75 19.17 -18.49 -0.29
N ALA A 76 19.12 -17.21 -0.65
CA ALA A 76 19.16 -16.75 -2.03
C ALA A 76 20.10 -15.53 -2.12
N PRO A 77 21.43 -15.71 -1.98
CA PRO A 77 22.39 -14.60 -1.99
C PRO A 77 22.37 -13.81 -3.30
N LEU A 78 22.05 -14.48 -4.42
CA LEU A 78 21.90 -13.86 -5.74
C LEU A 78 20.47 -13.34 -6.01
N GLY A 79 19.52 -13.55 -5.09
CA GLY A 79 18.11 -13.17 -5.27
C GLY A 79 17.33 -14.00 -6.31
N GLN A 80 17.86 -15.15 -6.73
CA GLN A 80 17.15 -16.07 -7.63
C GLN A 80 15.84 -16.56 -7.02
N ASN A 81 14.80 -16.77 -7.84
CA ASN A 81 13.46 -17.20 -7.41
C ASN A 81 12.78 -16.27 -6.39
N THR A 82 13.13 -14.98 -6.40
CA THR A 82 12.45 -13.95 -5.60
C THR A 82 11.58 -13.04 -6.45
N VAL A 83 10.56 -12.45 -5.85
CA VAL A 83 9.70 -11.43 -6.46
C VAL A 83 9.78 -10.17 -5.61
N LEU A 84 10.40 -9.12 -6.14
CA LEU A 84 10.52 -7.85 -5.44
C LEU A 84 9.21 -7.06 -5.56
N LEU A 85 8.59 -6.75 -4.42
CA LEU A 85 7.31 -6.07 -4.32
C LEU A 85 7.45 -4.77 -3.53
N ARG A 86 6.56 -3.81 -3.83
CA ARG A 86 6.50 -2.51 -3.16
C ARG A 86 5.05 -2.11 -2.88
N GLY A 87 4.81 -1.56 -1.70
CA GLY A 87 3.53 -0.94 -1.35
C GLY A 87 3.20 0.31 -2.18
N PRO A 88 1.93 0.77 -2.15
CA PRO A 88 1.49 1.94 -2.91
C PRO A 88 2.06 3.25 -2.34
N LYS A 89 3.09 3.80 -2.99
CA LYS A 89 3.72 5.06 -2.57
C LYS A 89 2.77 6.27 -2.65
N ASN A 90 1.93 6.33 -3.68
CA ASN A 90 1.09 7.50 -3.97
C ASN A 90 -0.29 7.47 -3.29
N ALA A 91 -0.61 6.42 -2.53
CA ALA A 91 -1.91 6.29 -1.86
C ALA A 91 -2.03 7.12 -0.56
N ARG A 92 -0.93 7.75 -0.10
CA ARG A 92 -0.88 8.53 1.13
C ARG A 92 -1.67 9.83 1.01
N GLU A 93 -2.26 10.28 2.11
CA GLU A 93 -3.08 11.50 2.16
C GLU A 93 -2.36 12.75 1.64
N ALA A 94 -1.10 12.95 2.00
CA ALA A 94 -0.32 14.10 1.52
C ALA A 94 -0.23 14.17 -0.02
N VAL A 95 -0.17 13.01 -0.69
CA VAL A 95 -0.02 12.97 -2.17
C VAL A 95 -1.31 13.38 -2.86
N LYS A 96 -2.48 13.24 -2.21
CA LYS A 96 -3.77 13.70 -2.75
C LYS A 96 -3.84 15.22 -2.91
N HIS A 97 -3.00 15.95 -2.19
CA HIS A 97 -2.91 17.41 -2.26
C HIS A 97 -1.88 17.89 -3.29
N PHE A 98 -1.18 16.98 -3.96
CA PHE A 98 -0.19 17.32 -4.98
C PHE A 98 -0.81 17.25 -6.38
N GLY A 99 -0.17 17.93 -7.35
CA GLY A 99 -0.63 18.01 -8.73
C GLY A 99 -1.19 19.39 -9.09
N PRO A 100 -1.95 19.50 -10.18
CA PRO A 100 -2.57 20.75 -10.61
C PRO A 100 -3.40 21.38 -9.48
N ALA A 101 -3.37 22.71 -9.35
CA ALA A 101 -4.03 23.39 -8.25
C ALA A 101 -5.54 23.05 -8.17
N PRO A 102 -6.13 22.94 -6.97
CA PRO A 102 -7.57 22.75 -6.83
C PRO A 102 -8.32 23.94 -7.44
N GLY A 103 -9.15 23.70 -8.46
CA GLY A 103 -9.83 24.78 -9.19
C GLY A 103 -9.31 25.03 -10.62
N VAL A 104 -8.30 24.28 -11.05
CA VAL A 104 -7.94 24.17 -12.48
C VAL A 104 -8.81 23.10 -13.15
N PRO A 105 -9.34 23.32 -14.38
CA PRO A 105 -10.10 22.30 -15.12
C PRO A 105 -9.36 20.96 -15.17
N HIS A 106 -10.11 19.86 -15.02
CA HIS A 106 -9.59 18.48 -14.96
C HIS A 106 -8.65 18.18 -13.76
N SER A 107 -8.53 19.08 -12.78
CA SER A 107 -7.82 18.80 -11.53
C SER A 107 -8.70 18.03 -10.55
N HIS A 108 -8.19 16.90 -10.05
CA HIS A 108 -8.79 16.13 -8.95
C HIS A 108 -8.02 16.29 -7.63
N THR A 109 -7.12 17.28 -7.55
CA THR A 109 -6.31 17.54 -6.36
C THR A 109 -7.20 17.93 -5.18
N LYS A 110 -6.99 17.26 -4.05
CA LYS A 110 -7.72 17.55 -2.81
C LYS A 110 -7.33 18.94 -2.29
N PRO A 111 -8.29 19.84 -2.02
CA PRO A 111 -7.99 21.14 -1.41
C PRO A 111 -7.63 21.00 0.07
N TYR A 112 -6.80 21.93 0.57
CA TYR A 112 -6.55 22.09 1.99
C TYR A 112 -7.70 22.88 2.64
N VAL A 113 -8.65 22.16 3.24
CA VAL A 113 -9.80 22.75 3.92
C VAL A 113 -9.67 22.60 5.44
N ARG A 114 -10.15 23.61 6.19
CA ARG A 114 -10.13 23.57 7.67
C ARG A 114 -10.95 22.41 8.24
N SER A 115 -12.11 22.14 7.65
CA SER A 115 -12.96 21.02 8.05
C SER A 115 -13.81 20.52 6.89
N LYS A 116 -14.41 19.34 7.06
CA LYS A 116 -15.38 18.80 6.12
C LYS A 116 -16.76 19.36 6.44
N GLY A 117 -17.49 19.85 5.43
CA GLY A 117 -18.89 20.23 5.62
C GLY A 117 -19.45 21.05 4.46
N ARG A 118 -20.77 21.25 4.45
CA ARG A 118 -21.46 22.12 3.49
C ARG A 118 -20.89 23.55 3.46
N LYS A 119 -20.44 24.06 4.61
CA LYS A 119 -19.98 25.44 4.80
C LYS A 119 -18.54 25.70 4.30
N PHE A 120 -17.77 24.65 3.98
CA PHE A 120 -16.34 24.76 3.67
C PHE A 120 -16.07 24.36 2.22
N GLU A 121 -15.74 25.33 1.36
CA GLU A 121 -15.27 25.13 -0.03
C GLU A 121 -16.12 24.16 -0.91
N ARG A 122 -17.45 24.22 -0.79
CA ARG A 122 -18.41 23.42 -1.61
C ARG A 122 -19.38 24.25 -2.45
N ALA A 123 -19.21 25.57 -2.51
CA ALA A 123 -20.12 26.50 -3.20
C ALA A 123 -19.62 26.85 -4.62
N ARG A 124 -19.10 28.07 -4.81
CA ARG A 124 -18.59 28.56 -6.10
C ARG A 124 -17.40 27.72 -6.57
N GLY A 125 -17.36 27.38 -7.86
CA GLY A 125 -16.30 26.55 -8.46
C GLY A 125 -16.44 25.04 -8.23
N ARG A 126 -17.46 24.59 -7.49
CA ARG A 126 -17.76 23.15 -7.25
C ARG A 126 -19.13 22.73 -7.76
N ARG A 127 -20.02 23.68 -8.06
CA ARG A 127 -21.42 23.43 -8.45
C ARG A 127 -21.83 24.39 -9.56
N ASN A 128 -22.51 23.85 -10.57
CA ASN A 128 -23.02 24.65 -11.70
C ASN A 128 -23.94 25.80 -11.24
N SER A 129 -24.73 25.59 -10.18
CA SER A 129 -25.69 26.57 -9.66
C SER A 129 -25.07 27.76 -8.91
N LYS A 130 -23.73 27.80 -8.73
CA LYS A 130 -23.03 28.86 -8.00
C LYS A 130 -21.96 29.52 -8.89
N GLY A 131 -22.37 29.94 -10.08
CA GLY A 131 -21.55 30.69 -11.05
C GLY A 131 -20.86 29.79 -12.07
N PHE A 132 -20.02 28.86 -11.63
CA PHE A 132 -19.35 27.90 -12.50
C PHE A 132 -18.91 26.64 -11.72
N ARG A 133 -18.58 25.58 -12.43
CA ARG A 133 -17.96 24.36 -11.90
C ARG A 133 -16.66 24.08 -12.63
N VAL A 134 -15.63 23.79 -11.85
CA VAL A 134 -14.35 23.26 -12.32
C VAL A 134 -14.41 21.74 -12.32
#